data_AF-A0AAX6QY37-F1
#
_entry.id   AF-A0AAX6QY37-F1
#
_cell.length_a   1.000
_cell.length_b   1.000
_cell.length_c   1.000
_cell.angle_alpha   90.00
_cell.angle_beta   90.00
_cell.angle_gamma   90.00
#
_symmetry.space_group_name_H-M   'P 1'
#
loop_
_entity.id
_entity.type
_entity.pdbx_description
1 polymer ?
#
loop_
_entity_poly.entity_id
_entity_poly.type
_entity_poly.pdbx_seq_one_letter_code
_entity_poly.pdbx_strand_id
1 'polypeptide(L)'
;MPFFRDLAAAIDRMDRYNFDTMIYVADKGQQKHFQQLFQMLKIMGYDWAERCQHVPFGVVQGMKTRRGDVTFLEDVLNEIRLKMLQNMASIKTTKELENPQETAERVGLAALIIQDFRGLLLSDYQFSWDRVFQSRGDTGVFLQYTHARLHSLEETFGCGYLNDFNTACLQEPQSVSVLQHLLRPDFIFSKLSVMS
;
A
#
# COMPACT_ATOMS: atom_id res chain seq x y z
N MET A 1 27.72 15.67 -6.41
CA MET A 1 27.58 15.25 -7.82
C MET A 1 26.50 14.17 -8.04
N PRO A 2 25.21 14.37 -7.67
CA PRO A 2 24.12 13.48 -8.12
C PRO A 2 23.48 13.90 -9.46
N PHE A 3 23.43 15.20 -9.78
CA PHE A 3 22.69 15.72 -10.95
C PHE A 3 23.13 15.16 -12.31
N PHE A 4 24.41 15.27 -12.67
CA PHE A 4 24.90 14.80 -13.97
C PHE A 4 24.76 13.28 -14.15
N ARG A 5 24.81 12.52 -13.06
CA ARG A 5 24.59 11.07 -13.08
C ARG A 5 23.14 10.74 -13.42
N ASP A 6 22.19 11.44 -12.80
CA ASP A 6 20.77 11.21 -13.05
C ASP A 6 20.36 11.65 -14.46
N LEU A 7 21.00 12.70 -14.99
CA LEU A 7 20.87 13.12 -16.39
C LEU A 7 21.37 12.06 -17.36
N ALA A 8 22.60 11.55 -17.15
CA ALA A 8 23.16 10.49 -17.97
C ALA A 8 22.30 9.22 -17.91
N ALA A 9 21.80 8.86 -16.72
CA ALA A 9 20.92 7.71 -16.55
C ALA A 9 19.56 7.88 -17.24
N ALA A 10 18.99 9.08 -17.30
CA ALA A 10 17.74 9.33 -18.01
C ALA A 10 17.89 9.11 -19.52
N ILE A 11 18.97 9.65 -20.11
CA ILE A 11 19.28 9.51 -21.54
C ILE A 11 19.52 8.04 -21.87
N ASP A 12 20.37 7.38 -21.10
CA ASP A 12 20.70 5.97 -21.31
C ASP A 12 19.47 5.04 -21.17
N ARG A 13 18.52 5.34 -20.26
CA ARG A 13 17.25 4.60 -20.17
C ARG A 13 16.38 4.82 -21.40
N MET A 14 16.34 6.04 -21.94
CA MET A 14 15.59 6.31 -23.17
C MET A 14 16.19 5.52 -24.33
N ASP A 15 17.51 5.53 -24.48
CA ASP A 15 18.21 4.81 -25.55
C ASP A 15 17.99 3.29 -25.46
N ARG A 16 17.94 2.74 -24.24
CA ARG A 16 17.77 1.29 -24.02
C ARG A 16 16.34 0.80 -24.14
N TYR A 17 15.38 1.57 -23.63
CA TYR A 17 14.00 1.09 -23.45
C TYR A 17 12.99 1.81 -24.33
N ASN A 18 13.33 2.98 -24.88
CA ASN A 18 12.44 3.82 -25.66
C ASN A 18 11.05 3.95 -25.00
N PHE A 19 11.04 4.35 -23.73
CA PHE A 19 9.84 4.31 -22.90
C PHE A 19 8.77 5.33 -23.35
N ASP A 20 7.50 4.98 -23.13
CA ASP A 20 6.37 5.89 -23.30
C ASP A 20 6.19 6.81 -22.10
N THR A 21 6.56 6.37 -20.90
CA THR A 21 6.49 7.15 -19.65
C THR A 21 7.56 6.66 -18.67
N MET A 22 8.24 7.59 -18.01
CA MET A 22 9.21 7.28 -16.95
C MET A 22 8.79 7.94 -15.64
N ILE A 23 8.47 7.12 -14.64
CA ILE A 23 7.99 7.57 -13.33
C ILE A 23 9.13 7.47 -12.31
N TYR A 24 9.49 8.60 -11.71
CA TYR A 24 10.40 8.69 -10.59
C TYR A 24 9.59 8.75 -9.29
N VAL A 25 9.74 7.74 -8.44
CA VAL A 25 9.10 7.72 -7.11
C VAL A 25 10.16 8.04 -6.07
N ALA A 26 10.10 9.24 -5.49
CA ALA A 26 11.09 9.74 -4.55
C ALA A 26 10.47 10.75 -3.58
N ASP A 27 11.12 10.96 -2.43
CA ASP A 27 10.70 11.93 -1.42
C ASP A 27 10.42 13.32 -2.01
N LYS A 28 9.40 14.00 -1.45
CA LYS A 28 8.99 15.34 -1.88
C LYS A 28 10.09 16.41 -1.74
N GLY A 29 11.06 16.23 -0.85
CA GLY A 29 12.24 17.09 -0.74
C GLY A 29 13.10 17.12 -2.01
N GLN A 30 13.01 16.10 -2.87
CA GLN A 30 13.71 16.04 -4.16
C GLN A 30 12.95 16.69 -5.32
N GLN A 31 11.78 17.28 -5.08
CA GLN A 31 10.94 17.85 -6.15
C GLN A 31 11.69 18.89 -7.01
N LYS A 32 12.47 19.78 -6.39
CA LYS A 32 13.28 20.77 -7.12
C LYS A 32 14.35 20.13 -8.01
N HIS A 33 14.97 19.04 -7.56
CA HIS A 33 15.98 18.30 -8.32
C HIS A 33 15.36 17.71 -9.60
N PHE A 34 14.22 17.02 -9.48
CA PHE A 34 13.55 16.45 -10.65
C PHE A 34 13.02 17.51 -11.61
N GLN A 35 12.49 18.63 -11.09
CA GLN A 35 12.10 19.77 -11.93
C GLN A 35 13.28 20.31 -12.74
N GLN A 36 14.44 20.49 -12.11
CA GLN A 36 15.66 20.93 -12.79
C GLN A 36 16.15 19.88 -13.82
N LEU A 37 16.08 18.60 -13.47
CA LEU A 37 16.48 17.50 -14.35
C LEU A 37 15.64 17.48 -15.63
N PHE A 38 14.31 17.54 -15.51
CA PHE A 38 13.41 17.51 -16.66
C PHE A 38 13.53 18.77 -17.51
N GLN A 39 13.69 19.94 -16.87
CA GLN A 39 13.92 21.19 -17.58
C GLN A 39 15.24 21.14 -18.38
N MET A 40 16.30 20.56 -17.81
CA MET A 40 17.58 20.42 -18.50
C MET A 40 17.47 19.50 -19.71
N LEU A 41 16.80 18.35 -19.57
CA LEU A 41 16.53 17.44 -20.69
C LEU A 41 15.77 18.15 -21.82
N LYS A 42 14.76 18.95 -21.47
CA LYS A 42 14.00 19.75 -22.43
C LYS A 42 14.88 20.79 -23.15
N ILE A 43 15.76 21.50 -22.41
CA ILE A 43 16.71 22.47 -23.00
C ILE A 43 17.70 21.78 -23.94
N MET A 44 18.09 20.53 -23.66
CA MET A 44 18.96 19.73 -24.52
C MET A 44 18.26 19.21 -25.79
N GLY A 45 16.96 19.50 -25.99
CA GLY A 45 16.20 19.10 -27.18
C GLY A 45 15.59 17.70 -27.09
N TYR A 46 15.47 17.13 -25.89
CA TYR A 46 14.81 15.84 -25.71
C TYR A 46 13.31 16.01 -25.50
N ASP A 47 12.52 15.81 -26.55
CA ASP A 47 11.05 15.93 -26.51
C ASP A 47 10.40 14.93 -25.53
N TRP A 48 11.03 13.77 -25.33
CA TRP A 48 10.57 12.75 -24.39
C TRP A 48 10.70 13.19 -22.92
N ALA A 49 11.35 14.33 -22.62
CA ALA A 49 11.41 14.88 -21.26
C ALA A 49 10.01 15.14 -20.66
N GLU A 50 9.00 15.43 -21.49
CA GLU A 50 7.61 15.64 -21.04
C GLU A 50 6.93 14.34 -20.58
N ARG A 51 7.51 13.19 -20.94
CA ARG A 51 7.05 11.85 -20.51
C ARG A 51 7.63 11.44 -19.15
N CYS A 52 8.54 12.24 -18.60
CA CYS A 52 9.13 12.00 -17.29
C CYS A 52 8.26 12.64 -16.20
N GLN A 53 7.86 11.85 -15.20
CA GLN A 53 7.02 12.29 -14.10
C GLN A 53 7.71 12.02 -12.77
N HIS A 54 7.68 12.98 -11.85
CA HIS A 54 8.05 12.76 -10.46
C HIS A 54 6.78 12.59 -9.64
N VAL A 55 6.64 11.43 -9.00
CA VAL A 55 5.58 11.12 -8.05
C VAL A 55 6.19 11.27 -6.65
N PRO A 56 5.96 12.41 -5.96
CA PRO A 56 6.55 12.66 -4.67
C PRO A 56 5.77 11.94 -3.57
N PHE A 57 6.47 11.52 -2.51
CA PHE A 57 5.85 11.05 -1.27
C PHE A 57 6.35 11.82 -0.05
N GLY A 58 5.52 11.89 0.99
CA GLY A 58 5.83 12.52 2.28
C GLY A 58 6.78 11.69 3.13
N VAL A 59 7.30 12.29 4.20
CA VAL A 59 8.29 11.64 5.07
C VAL A 59 7.60 10.93 6.23
N VAL A 60 8.03 9.69 6.48
CA VAL A 60 7.66 8.94 7.69
C VAL A 60 8.48 9.43 8.87
N GLN A 61 7.82 10.03 9.86
CA GLN A 61 8.47 10.57 11.05
C GLN A 61 8.38 9.61 12.23
N GLY A 62 9.45 9.54 13.03
CA GLY A 62 9.48 8.81 14.30
C GLY A 62 9.38 7.28 14.20
N MET A 63 9.70 6.70 13.04
CA MET A 63 9.91 5.27 12.94
C MET A 63 11.25 4.91 13.60
N LYS A 64 11.19 4.59 14.90
CA LYS A 64 12.33 4.17 15.71
C LYS A 64 12.15 2.71 16.16
N THR A 65 13.19 1.91 15.97
CA THR A 65 13.29 0.57 16.58
C THR A 65 13.82 0.69 18.01
N ARG A 66 13.73 -0.39 18.79
CA ARG A 66 14.20 -0.43 20.19
C ARG A 66 15.70 -0.11 20.36
N ARG A 67 16.48 -0.14 19.28
CA ARG A 67 17.94 0.05 19.28
C ARG A 67 18.40 1.49 19.02
N GLY A 68 17.53 2.37 18.51
CA GLY A 68 17.82 3.80 18.34
C GLY A 68 18.55 4.19 17.03
N ASP A 69 18.17 5.39 16.56
CA ASP A 69 18.62 6.20 15.41
C ASP A 69 18.56 5.66 13.97
N VAL A 70 18.91 4.41 13.71
CA VAL A 70 18.81 3.84 12.35
C VAL A 70 17.87 2.64 12.38
N THR A 71 16.72 2.81 11.75
CA THR A 71 15.73 1.74 11.62
C THR A 71 16.05 0.90 10.40
N PHE A 72 16.66 -0.26 10.60
CA PHE A 72 16.84 -1.25 9.54
C PHE A 72 15.51 -1.92 9.19
N LEU A 73 15.30 -2.24 7.91
CA LEU A 73 14.10 -2.96 7.48
C LEU A 73 13.95 -4.31 8.21
N GLU A 74 15.06 -5.00 8.50
CA GLU A 74 15.05 -6.24 9.25
C GLU A 74 14.53 -6.06 10.69
N ASP A 75 14.92 -4.97 11.37
CA ASP A 75 14.41 -4.65 12.70
C ASP A 75 12.91 -4.32 12.65
N VAL A 76 12.44 -3.65 11.59
CA VAL A 76 11.02 -3.38 11.34
C VAL A 76 10.24 -4.68 11.20
N LEU A 77 10.70 -5.60 10.34
CA LEU A 77 10.06 -6.91 10.13
C LEU A 77 10.02 -7.73 11.42
N ASN A 78 11.10 -7.72 12.19
CA ASN A 78 11.13 -8.38 13.49
C ASN A 78 10.15 -7.77 14.49
N GLU A 79 10.08 -6.45 14.60
CA GLU A 79 9.12 -5.77 15.48
C GLU A 79 7.67 -6.01 15.03
N ILE A 80 7.41 -6.06 13.72
CA ILE A 80 6.10 -6.42 13.15
C ILE A 80 5.69 -7.81 13.63
N ARG A 81 6.55 -8.82 13.43
CA ARG A 81 6.29 -10.20 13.82
C ARG A 81 6.02 -10.31 15.32
N LEU A 82 6.84 -9.67 16.15
CA LEU A 82 6.69 -9.69 17.61
C LEU A 82 5.37 -9.07 18.06
N LYS A 83 5.04 -7.87 17.58
CA LYS A 83 3.81 -7.17 17.96
C LYS A 83 2.55 -7.88 17.45
N MET A 84 2.59 -8.45 16.24
CA MET A 84 1.47 -9.21 15.72
C MET A 84 1.24 -10.53 16.45
N LEU A 85 2.30 -11.26 16.82
CA LEU A 85 2.17 -12.46 17.65
C LEU A 85 1.51 -12.14 19.00
N GLN A 86 1.91 -11.03 19.63
CA GLN A 86 1.28 -10.56 20.87
C GLN A 86 -0.20 -10.20 20.66
N ASN A 87 -0.51 -9.52 19.56
CA ASN A 87 -1.90 -9.17 19.21
C ASN A 87 -2.75 -10.43 19.00
N MET A 88 -2.26 -11.39 18.21
CA MET A 88 -2.94 -12.66 17.95
C MET A 88 -3.16 -13.47 19.24
N ALA A 89 -2.17 -13.52 20.14
CA ALA A 89 -2.31 -14.21 21.42
C ALA A 89 -3.35 -13.56 22.35
N SER A 90 -3.59 -12.24 22.21
CA SER A 90 -4.60 -11.53 23.00
C SER A 90 -6.04 -11.74 22.52
N ILE A 91 -6.21 -12.18 21.27
CA ILE A 91 -7.53 -12.45 20.67
C ILE A 91 -7.87 -13.92 20.88
N LYS A 92 -8.94 -14.19 21.64
CA LYS A 92 -9.50 -15.54 21.73
C LYS A 92 -10.02 -15.96 20.35
N THR A 93 -9.31 -16.87 19.70
CA THR A 93 -9.72 -17.49 18.45
C THR A 93 -10.00 -18.97 18.67
N THR A 94 -10.96 -19.52 17.92
CA THR A 94 -11.38 -20.92 18.00
C THR A 94 -10.58 -21.84 17.08
N LYS A 95 -9.72 -21.30 16.21
CA LYS A 95 -8.90 -22.03 15.24
C LYS A 95 -7.43 -21.89 15.60
N GLU A 96 -6.75 -23.02 15.77
CA GLU A 96 -5.29 -23.06 15.87
C GLU A 96 -4.69 -22.75 14.50
N LEU A 97 -3.69 -21.87 14.47
CA LEU A 97 -2.94 -21.56 13.26
C LEU A 97 -1.82 -22.58 13.10
N GLU A 98 -1.69 -23.17 11.91
CA GLU A 98 -0.60 -24.11 11.59
C GLU A 98 0.78 -23.44 11.70
N ASN A 99 0.89 -22.19 11.23
CA ASN A 99 2.11 -21.38 11.35
C ASN A 99 1.80 -19.96 11.86
N PRO A 100 1.77 -19.75 13.19
CA PRO A 100 1.47 -18.46 13.78
C PRO A 100 2.49 -17.37 13.42
N GLN A 101 3.77 -17.74 13.23
CA GLN A 101 4.84 -16.78 12.96
C GLN A 101 4.72 -16.19 11.56
N GLU A 102 4.53 -17.04 10.56
CA GLU A 102 4.35 -16.60 9.18
C GLU A 102 3.03 -15.82 9.01
N THR A 103 1.97 -16.25 9.68
CA THR A 103 0.69 -15.52 9.67
C THR A 103 0.86 -14.13 10.29
N ALA A 104 1.56 -14.03 11.42
CA ALA A 104 1.84 -12.75 12.07
C ALA A 104 2.65 -11.80 11.18
N GLU A 105 3.64 -12.32 10.46
CA GLU A 105 4.43 -11.54 9.51
C GLU A 105 3.57 -11.02 8.34
N ARG A 106 2.79 -11.89 7.69
CA ARG A 106 1.92 -11.52 6.56
C ARG A 106 0.86 -10.49 6.96
N VAL A 107 0.13 -10.75 8.06
CA VAL A 107 -0.92 -9.83 8.55
C VAL A 107 -0.28 -8.52 9.01
N GLY A 108 0.88 -8.58 9.66
CA GLY A 108 1.57 -7.40 10.14
C GLY A 108 2.14 -6.53 9.03
N LEU A 109 2.66 -7.13 7.97
CA LEU A 109 3.14 -6.43 6.78
C LEU A 109 1.97 -5.75 6.05
N ALA A 110 0.85 -6.47 5.87
CA ALA A 110 -0.37 -5.88 5.30
C ALA A 110 -0.87 -4.70 6.15
N ALA A 111 -0.84 -4.83 7.48
CA ALA A 111 -1.20 -3.75 8.40
C ALA A 111 -0.31 -2.51 8.22
N LEU A 112 1.00 -2.71 8.07
CA LEU A 112 1.94 -1.62 7.84
C LEU A 112 1.69 -0.92 6.49
N ILE A 113 1.54 -1.68 5.40
CA ILE A 113 1.28 -1.14 4.06
C ILE A 113 -0.02 -0.34 4.02
N ILE A 114 -1.08 -0.88 4.62
CA ILE A 114 -2.39 -0.20 4.66
C ILE A 114 -2.31 1.07 5.50
N GLN A 115 -1.54 1.06 6.59
CA GLN A 115 -1.34 2.26 7.40
C GLN A 115 -0.60 3.36 6.64
N ASP A 116 0.37 3.00 5.78
CA ASP A 116 1.09 3.93 4.92
C ASP A 116 0.18 4.51 3.82
N PHE A 117 -0.58 3.66 3.13
CA PHE A 117 -1.48 4.05 2.05
C PHE A 117 -2.79 4.73 2.48
N ARG A 118 -3.06 4.80 3.78
CA ARG A 118 -4.24 5.49 4.31
C ARG A 118 -4.15 7.00 4.14
N GLY A 119 -2.94 7.56 4.18
CA GLY A 119 -2.71 9.00 4.02
C GLY A 119 -2.73 9.46 2.57
N LEU A 120 -2.78 10.77 2.37
CA LEU A 120 -2.42 11.34 1.06
C LEU A 120 -0.91 11.13 0.85
N LEU A 121 -0.52 10.74 -0.36
CA LEU A 121 0.86 10.40 -0.70
C LEU A 121 1.86 11.52 -0.32
N LEU A 122 1.48 12.79 -0.49
CA LEU A 122 2.34 13.96 -0.23
C LEU A 122 2.41 14.37 1.25
N SER A 123 1.53 13.84 2.10
CA SER A 123 1.46 14.22 3.50
C SER A 123 2.54 13.52 4.31
N ASP A 124 3.21 14.27 5.17
CA ASP A 124 4.06 13.66 6.20
C ASP A 124 3.16 13.01 7.25
N TYR A 125 3.63 11.91 7.85
CA TYR A 125 2.90 11.31 8.96
C TYR A 125 3.83 10.82 10.07
N GLN A 126 3.32 10.95 11.29
CA GLN A 126 3.95 10.41 12.47
C GLN A 126 3.63 8.92 12.59
N PHE A 127 4.67 8.10 12.52
CA PHE A 127 4.55 6.66 12.66
C PHE A 127 4.16 6.27 14.10
N SER A 128 3.26 5.30 14.22
CA SER A 128 2.80 4.75 15.49
C SER A 128 2.52 3.25 15.34
N TRP A 129 3.29 2.45 16.07
CA TRP A 129 3.09 1.00 16.13
C TRP A 129 1.71 0.62 16.65
N ASP A 130 1.18 1.36 17.63
CA ASP A 130 -0.12 1.07 18.23
C ASP A 130 -1.25 1.30 17.22
N ARG A 131 -1.10 2.29 16.34
CA ARG A 131 -2.04 2.54 15.26
C ARG A 131 -1.99 1.45 14.19
N VAL A 132 -0.79 1.02 13.78
CA VAL A 132 -0.61 -0.06 12.78
C VAL A 132 -1.32 -1.34 13.23
N PHE A 133 -1.13 -1.73 14.49
CA PHE A 133 -1.62 -2.99 15.02
C PHE A 133 -2.92 -2.90 15.79
N GLN A 134 -3.69 -1.82 15.64
CA GLN A 134 -4.98 -1.72 16.28
C GLN A 134 -5.96 -2.72 15.65
N SER A 135 -6.55 -3.62 16.45
CA SER A 135 -7.44 -4.69 15.96
C SER A 135 -8.86 -4.22 15.62
N ARG A 136 -9.18 -2.93 15.84
CA ARG A 136 -10.48 -2.32 15.56
C ARG A 136 -10.30 -1.01 14.79
N GLY A 137 -11.24 -0.71 13.91
CA GLY A 137 -11.25 0.49 13.07
C GLY A 137 -10.61 0.26 11.71
N ASP A 138 -10.28 1.34 11.02
CA ASP A 138 -9.77 1.33 9.65
C ASP A 138 -8.26 1.01 9.63
N THR A 139 -7.93 -0.25 9.95
CA THR A 139 -6.56 -0.77 9.96
C THR A 139 -6.42 -1.99 9.07
N GLY A 140 -5.19 -2.26 8.63
CA GLY A 140 -4.95 -3.45 7.83
C GLY A 140 -5.13 -4.76 8.61
N VAL A 141 -4.94 -4.76 9.94
CA VAL A 141 -5.27 -5.92 10.79
C VAL A 141 -6.77 -6.22 10.70
N PHE A 142 -7.62 -5.21 10.80
CA PHE A 142 -9.07 -5.39 10.71
C PHE A 142 -9.51 -5.87 9.31
N LEU A 143 -8.90 -5.35 8.25
CA LEU A 143 -9.18 -5.80 6.88
C LEU A 143 -8.78 -7.27 6.67
N GLN A 144 -7.59 -7.68 7.12
CA GLN A 144 -7.14 -9.07 7.04
C GLN A 144 -8.02 -10.01 7.87
N TYR A 145 -8.43 -9.59 9.07
CA TYR A 145 -9.37 -10.35 9.89
C TYR A 145 -10.73 -10.51 9.22
N THR A 146 -11.26 -9.45 8.60
CA THR A 146 -12.53 -9.48 7.89
C THR A 146 -12.46 -10.44 6.71
N HIS A 147 -11.38 -10.39 5.93
CA HIS A 147 -11.14 -11.33 4.83
C HIS A 147 -11.09 -12.78 5.33
N ALA A 148 -10.29 -13.08 6.36
CA ALA A 148 -10.19 -14.43 6.93
C ALA A 148 -11.54 -14.95 7.45
N ARG A 149 -12.37 -14.08 8.03
CA ARG A 149 -13.71 -14.44 8.50
C ARG A 149 -14.65 -14.76 7.34
N LEU A 150 -14.63 -13.99 6.25
CA LEU A 150 -15.43 -14.26 5.05
C LEU A 150 -15.03 -15.60 4.42
N HIS A 151 -13.73 -15.84 4.24
CA HIS A 151 -13.23 -17.12 3.74
C HIS A 151 -13.65 -18.31 4.63
N SER A 152 -13.57 -18.15 5.96
CA SER A 152 -14.03 -19.20 6.87
C SER A 152 -15.54 -19.46 6.78
N LEU A 153 -16.36 -18.45 6.44
CA LEU A 153 -17.79 -18.65 6.19
C LEU A 153 -18.01 -19.44 4.90
N GLU A 154 -17.30 -19.11 3.82
CA GLU A 154 -17.36 -19.85 2.55
C GLU A 154 -17.00 -21.32 2.75
N GLU A 155 -15.91 -21.62 3.48
CA GLU A 155 -15.52 -23.00 3.84
C GLU A 155 -16.60 -23.72 4.66
N THR A 156 -17.18 -23.04 5.65
CA THR A 156 -18.16 -23.66 6.57
C THR A 156 -19.46 -24.01 5.85
N PHE A 157 -19.91 -23.16 4.92
CA PHE A 157 -21.16 -23.35 4.19
C PHE A 157 -20.97 -24.03 2.82
N GLY A 158 -19.72 -24.32 2.43
CA GLY A 158 -19.41 -24.95 1.14
C GLY A 158 -19.82 -24.10 -0.06
N CYS A 159 -19.81 -22.78 0.10
CA CYS A 159 -20.20 -21.83 -0.95
C CYS A 159 -19.06 -21.75 -1.97
N GLY A 160 -19.09 -22.60 -2.99
CA GLY A 160 -18.26 -22.43 -4.19
C GLY A 160 -18.75 -21.25 -5.04
N TYR A 161 -18.34 -21.21 -6.32
CA TYR A 161 -18.91 -20.27 -7.29
C TYR A 161 -20.40 -20.58 -7.51
N LEU A 162 -21.27 -19.75 -6.92
CA LEU A 162 -22.71 -19.83 -7.12
C LEU A 162 -23.08 -19.14 -8.43
N ASN A 163 -23.38 -19.94 -9.46
CA ASN A 163 -23.84 -19.42 -10.76
C ASN A 163 -25.33 -19.02 -10.75
N ASP A 164 -26.08 -19.45 -9.75
CA ASP A 164 -27.51 -19.21 -9.63
C ASP A 164 -27.86 -18.88 -8.17
N PHE A 165 -28.30 -17.65 -7.92
CA PHE A 165 -28.69 -17.18 -6.60
C PHE A 165 -29.91 -16.28 -6.68
N ASN A 166 -30.85 -16.46 -5.75
CA ASN A 166 -32.10 -15.72 -5.74
C ASN A 166 -31.88 -14.30 -5.19
N THR A 167 -31.81 -13.31 -6.07
CA THR A 167 -31.68 -11.89 -5.72
C THR A 167 -32.88 -11.34 -4.96
N ALA A 168 -34.05 -11.99 -5.03
CA ALA A 168 -35.22 -11.61 -4.24
C ALA A 168 -35.01 -11.80 -2.72
N CYS A 169 -34.01 -12.57 -2.31
CA CYS A 169 -33.66 -12.76 -0.90
C CYS A 169 -32.75 -11.63 -0.34
N LEU A 170 -32.23 -10.73 -1.18
CA LEU A 170 -31.29 -9.67 -0.79
C LEU A 170 -31.97 -8.28 -0.66
N GLN A 171 -33.16 -8.24 -0.08
CA GLN A 171 -33.96 -7.01 0.04
C GLN A 171 -33.67 -6.21 1.32
N GLU A 172 -32.86 -6.76 2.24
CA GLU A 172 -32.50 -6.06 3.46
C GLU A 172 -31.66 -4.79 3.14
N PRO A 173 -31.91 -3.66 3.83
CA PRO A 173 -31.19 -2.41 3.56
C PRO A 173 -29.66 -2.55 3.60
N GLN A 174 -29.14 -3.39 4.49
CA GLN A 174 -27.72 -3.67 4.63
C GLN A 174 -27.16 -4.39 3.40
N SER A 175 -27.86 -5.42 2.91
CA SER A 175 -27.46 -6.18 1.72
C SER A 175 -27.45 -5.30 0.47
N VAL A 176 -28.49 -4.47 0.31
CA VAL A 176 -28.57 -3.52 -0.81
C VAL A 176 -27.41 -2.51 -0.76
N SER A 177 -27.07 -1.99 0.42
CA SER A 177 -25.93 -1.08 0.59
C SER A 177 -24.60 -1.72 0.18
N VAL A 178 -24.34 -2.96 0.62
CA VAL A 178 -23.12 -3.69 0.22
C VAL A 178 -23.07 -3.92 -1.29
N LEU A 179 -24.19 -4.32 -1.91
CA LEU A 179 -24.27 -4.48 -3.37
C LEU A 179 -23.97 -3.17 -4.11
N GLN A 180 -24.52 -2.05 -3.64
CA GLN A 180 -24.22 -0.73 -4.21
C GLN A 180 -22.74 -0.37 -4.10
N HIS A 181 -22.04 -0.79 -3.03
CA HIS A 181 -20.61 -0.60 -2.91
C HIS A 181 -19.80 -1.47 -3.88
N LEU A 182 -20.19 -2.74 -4.06
CA LEU A 182 -19.53 -3.66 -4.99
C LEU A 182 -19.68 -3.24 -6.46
N LEU A 183 -20.80 -2.59 -6.81
CA LEU A 183 -21.11 -2.12 -8.16
C LEU A 183 -20.49 -0.76 -8.52
N ARG A 184 -19.49 -0.26 -7.76
CA ARG A 184 -18.77 0.99 -8.07
C ARG A 184 -17.34 0.75 -8.59
N PRO A 185 -17.15 0.10 -9.75
CA PRO A 185 -15.81 -0.07 -10.32
C PRO A 185 -15.18 1.27 -10.74
N ASP A 186 -16.00 2.27 -11.09
CA ASP A 186 -15.55 3.60 -11.54
C ASP A 186 -14.70 4.33 -10.50
N PHE A 187 -14.92 4.06 -9.21
CA PHE A 187 -14.10 4.63 -8.14
C PHE A 187 -12.64 4.13 -8.22
N ILE A 188 -12.43 2.87 -8.62
CA ILE A 188 -11.09 2.29 -8.75
C ILE A 188 -10.39 2.87 -9.99
N PHE A 189 -11.10 2.94 -11.12
CA PHE A 189 -10.54 3.47 -12.37
C PHE A 189 -10.24 4.97 -12.32
N SER A 190 -11.08 5.77 -11.64
CA SER A 190 -10.84 7.20 -11.48
C SER A 190 -9.56 7.53 -10.71
N LYS A 191 -9.09 6.66 -9.81
CA LYS A 191 -7.81 6.84 -9.11
C LYS A 191 -6.58 6.48 -9.95
N LEU A 192 -6.74 5.62 -10.96
CA LEU A 192 -5.68 5.29 -11.93
C LEU A 192 -5.50 6.40 -12.98
N SER A 193 -6.58 7.10 -13.34
CA SER A 193 -6.57 8.16 -14.35
C SER A 193 -5.84 9.45 -13.94
N VAL A 194 -5.45 9.59 -12.66
CA VAL A 194 -4.65 10.74 -12.18
C VAL A 194 -3.15 10.57 -12.54
N MET A 195 -2.75 9.41 -13.06
CA MET A 195 -1.38 9.11 -13.50
C MET A 195 -1.15 9.25 -15.01
N SER A 196 -2.16 9.69 -15.78
CA SER A 196 -2.08 9.94 -17.23
C SER A 196 -2.14 11.42 -17.55
#